data_AF-R4L7U9-F1
#
_entry.id   AF-R4L7U9-F1
#
_cell.length_a   1.000
_cell.length_b   1.000
_cell.length_c   1.000
_cell.angle_alpha   90.00
_cell.angle_beta   90.00
_cell.angle_gamma   90.00
#
_symmetry.space_group_name_H-M   'P 1'
#
loop_
_entity.id
_entity.type
_entity.pdbx_description
1 polymer ?
#
loop_
_entity_poly.entity_id
_entity_poly.type
_entity_poly.pdbx_seq_one_letter_code
_entity_poly.pdbx_strand_id
1 'polypeptide(L)' 'SQPIRLLLEYTGTKYEEKFYSCGDGPNYDRSCWLNEKDKLAIDFPNLPYLVDGDTKVVQSNAIMRYIARK' A
#
# COMPACT_ATOMS: atom_id res chain seq x y z
N SER A 1 -0.46 5.03 -6.69
CA SER A 1 -1.82 4.86 -6.14
C SER A 1 -2.46 6.23 -5.91
N GLN A 2 -2.62 7.03 -6.98
CA GLN A 2 -3.03 8.44 -6.84
C GLN A 2 -4.43 8.65 -6.24
N PRO A 3 -5.47 7.88 -6.61
CA PRO A 3 -6.81 8.09 -6.06
C PRO A 3 -6.90 7.87 -4.54
N ILE A 4 -6.14 6.91 -4.01
CA ILE A 4 -6.12 6.60 -2.57
C ILE A 4 -5.48 7.74 -1.79
N ARG A 5 -4.34 8.28 -2.28
CA ARG A 5 -3.66 9.42 -1.65
C ARG A 5 -4.56 10.65 -1.61
N LEU A 6 -5.16 10.99 -2.75
CA LEU A 6 -6.10 12.12 -2.82
C LEU A 6 -7.27 11.95 -1.87
N LEU A 7 -7.79 10.73 -1.71
CA LEU A 7 -8.87 10.44 -0.77
C LEU A 7 -8.42 10.60 0.69
N LEU A 8 -7.23 10.10 1.05
CA LEU A 8 -6.67 10.25 2.39
C LEU A 8 -6.41 11.71 2.76
N GLU A 9 -5.87 12.49 1.82
CA GLU A 9 -5.71 13.95 1.98
C GLU A 9 -7.07 14.64 2.13
N TYR A 10 -8.05 14.28 1.29
CA TYR A 10 -9.39 14.87 1.34
C TYR A 10 -10.10 14.60 2.67
N THR A 11 -9.97 13.40 3.23
CA THR A 11 -10.56 13.05 4.54
C THR A 11 -9.72 13.56 5.72
N GLY A 12 -8.56 14.18 5.48
CA GLY A 12 -7.64 14.61 6.53
C GLY A 12 -7.10 13.46 7.37
N THR A 13 -7.12 12.23 6.84
CA THR A 13 -6.65 11.04 7.55
C THR A 13 -5.13 11.11 7.66
N LYS A 14 -4.58 10.93 8.86
CA LYS A 14 -3.12 10.84 9.03
C LYS A 14 -2.65 9.49 8.48
N TYR A 15 -1.71 9.52 7.56
CA TYR A 15 -1.11 8.32 6.97
C TYR A 15 0.39 8.53 6.77
N GLU A 16 1.13 7.43 6.70
CA GLU A 16 2.52 7.41 6.27
C GLU A 16 2.63 6.61 4.97
N GLU A 17 3.48 7.08 4.06
CA GLU A 17 3.71 6.42 2.79
C GLU A 17 4.97 5.59 2.82
N LYS A 18 4.83 4.29 2.55
CA LYS A 18 5.96 3.43 2.25
C LYS A 18 6.14 3.27 0.75
N PHE A 19 7.18 3.90 0.22
CA PHE A 19 7.56 3.79 -1.19
C PHE A 19 8.53 2.63 -1.40
N TYR A 20 8.24 1.81 -2.40
CA TYR A 20 9.14 0.77 -2.89
C TYR A 20 9.74 1.23 -4.22
N SER A 21 11.04 1.49 -4.22
CA SER A 21 11.77 1.89 -5.42
C SER A 21 12.38 0.67 -6.09
N CYS A 22 12.17 0.54 -7.40
CA CYS A 22 12.88 -0.45 -8.19
C CYS A 22 14.35 -0.03 -8.30
N GLY A 23 15.29 -0.99 -8.26
CA GLY A 23 16.70 -0.73 -8.53
C GLY A 23 16.94 -0.25 -9.96
N ASP A 24 18.13 0.30 -10.20
CA ASP A 24 18.48 0.86 -11.50
C ASP A 24 18.53 -0.20 -12.61
N GLY A 25 18.42 0.28 -13.85
CA GLY A 25 18.59 -0.56 -15.04
C GLY A 25 20.01 -1.13 -15.14
N PRO A 26 20.19 -2.29 -15.79
CA PRO A 26 19.20 -3.06 -16.56
C PRO A 26 18.42 -4.10 -15.73
N ASN A 27 18.80 -4.32 -14.48
CA ASN A 27 18.29 -5.44 -13.69
C ASN A 27 16.93 -5.16 -13.05
N TYR A 28 16.58 -3.88 -12.84
CA TYR A 28 15.30 -3.47 -12.25
C TYR A 28 14.98 -4.26 -10.97
N ASP A 29 15.91 -4.25 -10.01
CA ASP A 29 15.80 -5.08 -8.82
C ASP A 29 14.52 -4.73 -8.02
N ARG A 30 13.77 -5.76 -7.64
CA ARG A 30 12.50 -5.66 -6.88
C ARG A 30 12.62 -6.26 -5.48
N SER A 31 13.84 -6.60 -5.06
CA SER A 31 14.14 -7.17 -3.75
C SER A 31 13.55 -6.34 -2.60
N CYS A 32 13.46 -5.01 -2.77
CA CYS A 32 12.85 -4.09 -1.80
C CYS A 32 11.41 -4.49 -1.43
N TRP A 33 10.61 -4.95 -2.39
CA TRP A 33 9.26 -5.43 -2.16
C TRP A 33 9.24 -6.93 -1.84
N LEU A 34 9.97 -7.73 -2.63
CA LEU A 34 9.94 -9.19 -2.51
C LEU A 34 10.41 -9.68 -1.13
N ASN A 35 11.41 -9.02 -0.53
CA ASN A 35 11.94 -9.39 0.79
C ASN A 35 11.04 -8.98 1.97
N GLU A 36 10.09 -8.07 1.73
CA GLU A 36 9.17 -7.58 2.77
C GLU A 36 7.76 -8.15 2.63
N LYS A 37 7.35 -8.50 1.41
CA LYS A 37 6.02 -9.00 1.05
C LYS A 37 5.49 -10.03 2.06
N ASP A 38 6.28 -11.05 2.37
CA ASP A 38 5.85 -12.16 3.23
C ASP A 38 5.90 -11.80 4.73
N LYS A 39 6.67 -10.78 5.11
CA LYS A 39 6.79 -10.30 6.49
C LYS A 39 5.58 -9.48 6.94
N LEU A 40 4.83 -8.92 6.00
CA LEU A 40 3.64 -8.10 6.29
C LEU A 40 2.46 -8.92 6.81
N ALA A 41 2.50 -10.26 6.68
CA ALA A 41 1.43 -11.17 7.10
C ALA A 41 0.05 -10.68 6.62
N ILE A 42 -0.05 -10.47 5.31
CA ILE A 42 -1.27 -10.10 4.58
C ILE A 42 -1.71 -11.34 3.79
N ASP A 43 -3.00 -11.66 3.79
CA ASP A 43 -3.49 -12.90 3.15
C ASP A 43 -3.19 -12.98 1.65
N PHE A 44 -3.30 -11.84 0.95
CA PHE A 44 -3.03 -11.73 -0.48
C PHE A 44 -2.06 -10.57 -0.75
N PRO A 45 -0.75 -10.72 -0.48
CA PRO A 45 0.17 -9.59 -0.51
C PRO A 45 0.28 -8.99 -1.91
N ASN A 46 -0.07 -7.71 -2.02
CA ASN A 46 -0.05 -6.96 -3.27
C ASN A 46 0.18 -5.47 -3.00
N LEU A 47 0.62 -4.73 -4.02
CA LEU A 47 0.69 -3.27 -3.99
C LEU A 47 -0.47 -2.68 -4.81
N PRO A 48 -1.15 -1.61 -4.35
CA PRO A 48 -1.01 -0.99 -3.02
C PRO A 48 -1.67 -1.81 -1.90
N TYR A 49 -1.20 -1.61 -0.67
CA TYR A 49 -1.82 -2.09 0.56
C TYR A 49 -2.01 -0.91 1.55
N LEU A 50 -2.96 -1.05 2.47
CA LEU A 50 -3.21 -0.15 3.60
C LEU A 50 -3.15 -0.96 4.88
N VAL A 51 -2.43 -0.47 5.89
CA VAL A 51 -2.42 -1.02 7.25
C VAL A 51 -2.99 0.03 8.19
N ASP A 52 -4.05 -0.32 8.90
CA ASP A 52 -4.74 0.54 9.87
C ASP A 52 -4.98 -0.28 11.15
N GLY A 53 -4.01 -0.21 12.08
CA GLY A 53 -3.97 -1.08 13.25
C GLY A 53 -3.89 -2.55 12.87
N ASP A 54 -4.86 -3.34 13.34
CA ASP A 54 -4.98 -4.77 13.01
C ASP A 54 -5.58 -5.01 11.62
N THR A 55 -6.18 -4.00 11.00
CA THR A 55 -6.83 -4.13 9.70
C THR A 55 -5.81 -3.95 8.58
N LYS A 56 -5.68 -4.97 7.72
CA LYS A 56 -4.82 -4.93 6.53
C LYS A 56 -5.68 -5.11 5.29
N VAL A 57 -5.66 -4.13 4.40
CA VAL A 57 -6.47 -4.13 3.17
C VAL A 57 -5.55 -4.06 1.96
N VAL A 58 -5.79 -4.94 1.01
CA VAL A 58 -5.15 -4.96 -0.32
C VAL A 58 -6.20 -4.73 -1.40
N GLN A 59 -5.76 -4.48 -2.64
CA GLN A 59 -6.59 -4.07 -3.79
C GLN A 59 -7.05 -2.62 -3.69
N SER A 60 -6.72 -1.82 -4.71
CA SER A 60 -6.94 -0.37 -4.71
C SER A 60 -8.39 0.03 -4.46
N ASN A 61 -9.34 -0.65 -5.10
CA ASN A 61 -10.78 -0.39 -4.93
C ASN A 61 -11.29 -0.77 -3.54
N ALA A 62 -10.76 -1.84 -2.94
CA ALA A 62 -11.14 -2.25 -1.59
C ALA A 62 -10.61 -1.25 -0.55
N ILE A 63 -9.38 -0.76 -0.73
CA ILE A 63 -8.79 0.30 0.08
C ILE A 63 -9.63 1.58 0.01
N MET A 64 -9.99 2.05 -1.19
CA MET A 64 -10.84 3.24 -1.34
C MET A 64 -12.20 3.06 -0.68
N ARG A 65 -12.83 1.89 -0.85
CA ARG A 65 -14.11 1.57 -0.21
C ARG A 65 -14.00 1.48 1.31
N TYR A 66 -12.86 1.03 1.83
CA TYR A 66 -12.59 1.01 3.27
C TYR A 66 -12.51 2.42 3.83
N ILE A 67 -11.69 3.28 3.22
CA ILE A 67 -11.53 4.68 3.63
C ILE A 67 -12.87 5.43 3.55
N ALA A 68 -13.65 5.23 2.48
CA ALA A 68 -14.93 5.91 2.29
C ALA A 68 -16.04 5.49 3.28
N ARG A 69 -15.88 4.36 3.97
CA ARG A 69 -16.84 3.90 5.00
C ARG A 69 -16.45 4.32 6.42
N LYS A 70 -15.23 4.81 6.59
CA LYS A 70 -14.69 5.28 7.88
C LYS A 70 -15.12 6.72 8.11
#